data_AF-A0A764RHF0-F1
#
_entry.id   AF-A0A764RHF0-F1
#
_cell.length_a   1.000
_cell.length_b   1.000
_cell.length_c   1.000
_cell.angle_alpha   90.00
_cell.angle_beta   90.00
_cell.angle_gamma   90.00
#
_symmetry.space_group_name_H-M   'P 1'
#
loop_
_entity.id
_entity.type
_entity.pdbx_description
1 polymer ?
#
loop_
_entity_poly.entity_id
_entity_poly.type
_entity_poly.pdbx_seq_one_letter_code
_entity_poly.pdbx_strand_id
1 'polypeptide(L)'
;GKITVVASLVPVILDDKRVQRVNIGSVKRWEAWDIAPGDQILVSLAGQGIPRLDEVVWRSRERSKPVPPDSHFNSLTCFYASATCQEQFISRLVWLGSRSALGLDGMGEASWRALHQTHRFEHIFSWLALTSAQIANTPGFAKGKSEQIWRQFNLARRQPFTRWIMAMDIPLTQAALQASGDRSWEQLLMRTEQHWRQLPSTGERRAGRVIDWRDNPQIKALSRWLAAQHIPGFGS
;
A
#
# COMPACT_ATOMS: atom_id res chain seq x y z
N GLY A 1 -5.01 2.56 1.58
CA GLY A 1 -6.07 3.35 2.24
C GLY A 1 -6.44 4.62 1.49
N LYS A 2 -6.45 4.62 0.14
CA LYS A 2 -7.22 5.63 -0.61
C LYS A 2 -8.39 4.87 -1.21
N ILE A 3 -9.60 5.38 -1.01
CA ILE A 3 -10.80 4.82 -1.62
C ILE A 3 -10.98 5.52 -2.96
N THR A 4 -10.99 4.72 -4.03
CA THR A 4 -11.18 5.18 -5.40
C THR A 4 -12.44 4.54 -5.97
N VAL A 5 -13.28 5.36 -6.60
CA VAL A 5 -14.50 4.91 -7.27
C VAL A 5 -14.19 4.61 -8.72
N VAL A 6 -14.57 3.42 -9.17
CA VAL A 6 -14.45 2.97 -10.56
C VAL A 6 -15.84 2.59 -11.05
N ALA A 7 -16.27 3.17 -12.16
CA ALA A 7 -17.49 2.74 -12.83
C ALA A 7 -17.19 1.56 -13.76
N SER A 8 -17.95 0.49 -13.59
CA SER A 8 -18.03 -0.62 -14.54
C SER A 8 -19.05 -0.26 -15.61
N LEU A 9 -18.66 -0.38 -16.87
CA LEU A 9 -19.46 0.00 -18.03
C LEU A 9 -19.93 -1.23 -18.78
N VAL A 10 -21.08 -1.12 -19.44
CA VAL A 10 -21.37 -1.99 -20.59
C VAL A 10 -20.24 -1.76 -21.61
N PRO A 11 -19.58 -2.82 -22.11
CA PRO A 11 -18.40 -2.64 -22.94
C PRO A 11 -18.68 -1.78 -24.18
N VAL A 12 -17.91 -0.72 -24.35
CA VAL A 12 -17.97 0.18 -25.50
C VAL A 12 -16.63 0.16 -26.22
N ILE A 13 -16.65 0.30 -27.55
CA ILE A 13 -15.44 0.46 -28.35
C ILE A 13 -15.19 1.97 -28.53
N LEU A 14 -14.01 2.41 -28.11
CA LEU A 14 -13.49 3.76 -28.38
C LEU A 14 -12.17 3.58 -29.14
N ASP A 15 -12.10 4.11 -30.35
CA ASP A 15 -11.03 3.82 -31.31
C ASP A 15 -10.83 2.30 -31.52
N ASP A 16 -9.67 1.76 -31.14
CA ASP A 16 -9.30 0.35 -31.19
C ASP A 16 -9.40 -0.36 -29.82
N LYS A 17 -9.95 0.31 -28.80
CA LYS A 17 -9.96 -0.17 -27.41
C LYS A 17 -11.36 -0.49 -26.91
N ARG A 18 -11.50 -1.69 -26.32
CA ARG A 18 -12.71 -2.08 -25.58
C ARG A 18 -12.65 -1.54 -24.15
N VAL A 19 -13.44 -0.52 -23.86
CA VAL A 19 -13.51 0.11 -22.55
C VAL A 19 -14.66 -0.50 -21.74
N GLN A 20 -14.32 -0.99 -20.54
CA GLN A 20 -15.27 -1.60 -19.59
C GLN A 20 -15.21 -0.97 -18.21
N ARG A 21 -14.19 -0.14 -17.94
CA ARG A 21 -13.98 0.50 -16.65
C ARG A 21 -13.46 1.90 -16.86
N VAL A 22 -13.96 2.84 -16.07
CA VAL A 22 -13.47 4.22 -16.03
C VAL A 22 -13.27 4.65 -14.58
N ASN A 23 -12.14 5.30 -14.31
CA ASN A 23 -11.83 5.81 -12.98
C ASN A 23 -12.55 7.15 -12.75
N ILE A 24 -13.44 7.22 -11.75
CA ILE A 24 -14.16 8.43 -11.38
C ILE A 24 -13.32 9.30 -10.44
N GLY A 25 -12.46 8.68 -9.62
CA GLY A 25 -11.58 9.34 -8.66
C GLY A 25 -12.00 9.08 -7.22
N SER A 26 -11.90 10.08 -6.35
CA SER A 26 -12.27 9.94 -4.93
C SER A 26 -13.78 9.82 -4.72
N VAL A 27 -14.19 9.31 -3.55
CA VAL A 27 -15.61 9.27 -3.13
C VAL A 27 -16.25 10.67 -3.23
N LYS A 28 -15.58 11.70 -2.73
CA LYS A 28 -16.03 13.10 -2.86
C LYS A 28 -16.26 13.53 -4.32
N ARG A 29 -15.38 13.11 -5.24
CA ARG A 29 -15.54 13.43 -6.67
C ARG A 29 -16.73 12.69 -7.25
N TRP A 30 -16.92 11.41 -6.91
CA TRP A 30 -18.09 10.64 -7.31
C TRP A 30 -19.41 11.22 -6.78
N GLU A 31 -19.44 11.65 -5.51
CA GLU A 31 -20.59 12.35 -4.92
C GLU A 31 -20.92 13.63 -5.68
N ALA A 32 -19.90 14.42 -6.06
CA ALA A 32 -20.08 15.63 -6.85
C ALA A 32 -20.58 15.36 -8.28
N TRP A 33 -20.10 14.27 -8.90
CA TRP A 33 -20.64 13.81 -10.19
C TRP A 33 -22.08 13.31 -10.08
N ASP A 34 -22.49 12.89 -8.87
CA ASP A 34 -23.79 12.33 -8.59
C ASP A 34 -24.13 11.23 -9.61
N ILE A 35 -23.28 10.21 -9.73
CA ILE A 35 -23.48 9.07 -10.63
C ILE A 35 -24.08 7.90 -9.85
N ALA A 36 -25.11 7.26 -10.42
CA ALA A 36 -25.68 6.01 -9.95
C ALA A 36 -25.57 4.92 -11.03
N PRO A 37 -25.55 3.62 -10.65
CA PRO A 37 -25.74 2.53 -11.60
C PRO A 37 -26.98 2.78 -12.47
N GLY A 38 -26.84 2.60 -13.78
CA GLY A 38 -27.89 2.87 -14.78
C GLY A 38 -27.79 4.25 -15.45
N ASP A 39 -27.04 5.21 -14.89
CA ASP A 39 -26.76 6.47 -15.57
C ASP A 39 -25.92 6.22 -16.83
N GLN A 40 -26.16 7.01 -17.89
CA GLN A 40 -25.30 7.03 -19.07
C GLN A 40 -24.29 8.15 -18.94
N ILE A 41 -23.05 7.84 -19.26
CA ILE A 41 -21.92 8.75 -19.13
C ILE A 41 -21.16 8.84 -20.44
N LEU A 42 -20.64 10.03 -20.75
CA LEU A 42 -19.72 10.23 -21.85
C LEU A 42 -18.31 9.86 -21.38
N VAL A 43 -17.65 9.01 -22.16
CA VAL A 43 -16.28 8.56 -21.91
C VAL A 43 -15.44 8.83 -23.13
N SER A 44 -14.28 9.43 -22.92
CA SER A 44 -13.25 9.62 -23.95
C SER A 44 -11.93 8.97 -23.54
N LEU A 45 -10.98 8.95 -24.47
CA LEU A 45 -9.62 8.47 -24.26
C LEU A 45 -8.68 9.67 -24.09
N ALA A 46 -8.00 9.75 -22.93
CA ALA A 46 -7.01 10.78 -22.66
C ALA A 46 -5.58 10.25 -22.89
N GLY A 47 -4.74 11.06 -23.56
CA GLY A 47 -3.32 10.76 -23.79
C GLY A 47 -3.10 9.42 -24.48
N GLN A 48 -2.39 8.50 -23.83
CA GLN A 48 -2.09 7.14 -24.33
C GLN A 48 -3.30 6.17 -24.29
N GLY A 49 -4.51 6.72 -24.31
CA GLY A 49 -5.79 6.00 -24.29
C GLY A 49 -6.19 5.46 -22.92
N ILE A 50 -6.04 6.30 -21.89
CA ILE A 50 -6.64 6.06 -20.58
C ILE A 50 -8.10 6.54 -20.63
N PRO A 51 -9.09 5.67 -20.36
CA PRO A 51 -10.50 6.09 -20.31
C PRO A 51 -10.74 7.16 -19.26
N ARG A 52 -11.47 8.22 -19.65
CA ARG A 52 -11.82 9.36 -18.80
C ARG A 52 -13.32 9.62 -18.88
N LEU A 53 -13.93 9.85 -17.71
CA LEU A 53 -15.29 10.37 -17.61
C LEU A 53 -15.28 11.87 -17.96
N ASP A 54 -16.08 12.26 -18.96
CA ASP A 54 -16.23 13.65 -19.37
C ASP A 54 -17.51 14.28 -18.83
N GLU A 55 -18.64 13.57 -18.90
CA GLU A 55 -19.94 14.07 -18.42
C GLU A 55 -20.94 12.94 -18.14
N VAL A 56 -22.04 13.30 -17.46
CA VAL A 56 -23.22 12.43 -17.26
C VAL A 56 -24.30 12.90 -18.23
N VAL A 57 -24.55 12.13 -19.29
CA VAL A 57 -25.46 12.52 -20.38
C VAL A 57 -26.91 12.18 -20.10
N TRP A 58 -27.15 11.15 -19.28
CA TRP A 58 -28.49 10.74 -18.92
C TRP A 58 -28.52 10.11 -17.53
N ARG A 59 -29.57 10.40 -16.76
CA ARG A 59 -29.74 9.89 -15.40
C ARG A 59 -30.90 8.89 -15.34
N SER A 60 -30.64 7.74 -14.72
CA SER A 60 -31.66 6.74 -14.44
C SER A 60 -32.72 7.29 -13.48
N ARG A 61 -33.96 6.83 -13.65
CA ARG A 61 -35.06 7.14 -12.72
C ARG A 61 -34.89 6.41 -11.39
N GLU A 62 -34.44 5.16 -11.44
CA GLU A 62 -34.14 4.36 -10.25
C GLU A 62 -32.65 4.53 -9.92
N ARG A 63 -32.36 5.10 -8.75
CA ARG A 63 -31.00 5.52 -8.36
C ARG A 63 -30.60 4.92 -7.03
N SER A 64 -30.25 3.64 -7.02
CA SER A 64 -29.64 2.97 -5.87
C SER A 64 -28.12 3.10 -5.95
N LYS A 65 -27.53 3.91 -5.08
CA LYS A 65 -26.07 4.13 -5.04
C LYS A 65 -25.39 3.16 -4.08
N PRO A 66 -24.18 2.65 -4.43
CA PRO A 66 -23.39 1.86 -3.50
C PRO A 66 -22.98 2.72 -2.29
N VAL A 67 -22.97 2.12 -1.11
CA VAL A 67 -22.42 2.77 0.09
C VAL A 67 -20.89 2.67 0.02
N PRO A 68 -20.14 3.80 0.10
CA PRO A 68 -18.70 3.74 0.11
C PRO A 68 -18.19 3.01 1.37
N PRO A 69 -17.05 2.29 1.29
CA PRO A 69 -16.43 1.72 2.47
C PRO A 69 -16.14 2.80 3.51
N ASP A 70 -16.12 2.41 4.80
CA ASP A 70 -15.88 3.33 5.90
C ASP A 70 -14.63 4.19 5.69
N SER A 71 -14.74 5.48 6.02
CA SER A 71 -13.67 6.46 5.83
C SER A 71 -12.46 6.30 6.76
N HIS A 72 -12.43 5.25 7.60
CA HIS A 72 -11.31 5.03 8.52
C HIS A 72 -10.04 4.55 7.79
N PHE A 73 -10.14 4.03 6.57
CA PHE A 73 -8.97 3.61 5.79
C PHE A 73 -8.15 4.82 5.32
N ASN A 74 -6.91 4.95 5.82
CA ASN A 74 -5.97 5.99 5.43
C ASN A 74 -4.53 5.46 5.31
N SER A 75 -3.53 6.33 5.15
CA SER A 75 -2.12 5.91 5.01
C SER A 75 -1.51 5.33 6.28
N LEU A 76 -2.17 5.46 7.44
CA LEU A 76 -1.71 5.01 8.75
C LEU A 76 -2.56 3.86 9.35
N THR A 77 -3.47 3.26 8.58
CA THR A 77 -4.32 2.14 9.05
C THR A 77 -3.93 0.79 8.45
N CYS A 78 -4.40 -0.30 9.05
CA CYS A 78 -4.27 -1.66 8.52
C CYS A 78 -2.81 -2.16 8.40
N PHE A 79 -1.96 -1.76 9.34
CA PHE A 79 -0.66 -2.40 9.55
C PHE A 79 -0.78 -3.78 10.25
N TYR A 80 -1.93 -4.02 10.86
CA TYR A 80 -2.33 -5.26 11.51
C TYR A 80 -3.48 -5.88 10.73
N ALA A 81 -3.51 -7.21 10.67
CA ALA A 81 -4.57 -7.95 9.99
C ALA A 81 -5.85 -7.91 10.82
N SER A 82 -6.95 -7.60 10.14
CA SER A 82 -8.31 -7.73 10.68
C SER A 82 -9.26 -8.00 9.52
N ALA A 83 -10.47 -8.45 9.83
CA ALA A 83 -11.51 -8.70 8.81
C ALA A 83 -11.79 -7.44 7.96
N THR A 84 -11.80 -6.26 8.58
CA THR A 84 -12.04 -4.98 7.88
C THR A 84 -10.82 -4.50 7.10
N CYS A 85 -9.62 -4.90 7.50
CA CYS A 85 -8.36 -4.42 6.90
C CYS A 85 -7.81 -5.31 5.79
N GLN A 86 -8.44 -6.43 5.46
CA GLN A 86 -7.87 -7.48 4.61
C GLN A 86 -7.20 -6.94 3.33
N GLU A 87 -7.93 -6.15 2.54
CA GLU A 87 -7.44 -5.66 1.25
C GLU A 87 -6.29 -4.65 1.39
N GLN A 88 -6.38 -3.74 2.38
CA GLN A 88 -5.31 -2.79 2.65
C GLN A 88 -4.08 -3.49 3.24
N PHE A 89 -4.27 -4.48 4.11
CA PHE A 89 -3.20 -5.26 4.72
C PHE A 89 -2.38 -6.00 3.67
N ILE A 90 -3.05 -6.70 2.74
CA ILE A 90 -2.38 -7.36 1.62
C ILE A 90 -1.68 -6.33 0.71
N SER A 91 -2.31 -5.19 0.43
CA SER A 91 -1.67 -4.13 -0.35
C SER A 91 -0.39 -3.61 0.29
N ARG A 92 -0.32 -3.52 1.62
CA ARG A 92 0.91 -3.16 2.36
C ARG A 92 1.98 -4.22 2.26
N LEU A 93 1.62 -5.50 2.33
CA LEU A 93 2.55 -6.61 2.08
C LEU A 93 3.13 -6.56 0.65
N VAL A 94 2.29 -6.24 -0.34
CA VAL A 94 2.76 -6.04 -1.72
C VAL A 94 3.71 -4.83 -1.80
N TRP A 95 3.36 -3.71 -1.18
CA TRP A 95 4.22 -2.51 -1.13
C TRP A 95 5.57 -2.80 -0.48
N LEU A 96 5.61 -3.39 0.71
CA LEU A 96 6.87 -3.68 1.41
C LEU A 96 7.74 -4.66 0.63
N GLY A 97 7.14 -5.57 -0.14
CA GLY A 97 7.87 -6.50 -1.00
C GLY A 97 8.40 -5.88 -2.29
N SER A 98 7.96 -4.66 -2.65
CA SER A 98 8.35 -4.01 -3.89
C SER A 98 9.87 -3.75 -3.98
N ARG A 99 10.38 -3.57 -5.20
CA ARG A 99 11.77 -3.18 -5.46
C ARG A 99 12.17 -1.88 -4.79
N SER A 100 11.22 -0.96 -4.57
CA SER A 100 11.46 0.30 -3.87
C SER A 100 11.55 0.13 -2.36
N ALA A 101 10.92 -0.89 -1.77
CA ALA A 101 10.94 -1.19 -0.34
C ALA A 101 11.95 -2.30 -0.01
N LEU A 102 11.57 -3.56 0.27
CA LEU A 102 12.52 -4.62 0.66
C LEU A 102 13.04 -5.46 -0.51
N GLY A 103 12.46 -5.36 -1.70
CA GLY A 103 12.92 -6.07 -2.89
C GLY A 103 12.73 -7.59 -2.79
N LEU A 104 11.54 -8.04 -2.40
CA LEU A 104 11.19 -9.45 -2.25
C LEU A 104 10.74 -10.03 -3.61
N ASP A 105 11.70 -10.38 -4.46
CA ASP A 105 11.40 -10.89 -5.79
C ASP A 105 10.58 -12.20 -5.76
N GLY A 106 9.47 -12.22 -6.49
CA GLY A 106 8.51 -13.35 -6.50
C GLY A 106 7.40 -13.25 -5.45
N MET A 107 7.41 -12.20 -4.61
CA MET A 107 6.34 -11.92 -3.64
C MET A 107 5.29 -10.96 -4.21
N GLY A 108 4.45 -11.49 -5.10
CA GLY A 108 3.22 -10.83 -5.56
C GLY A 108 2.04 -11.03 -4.60
N GLU A 109 0.91 -10.37 -4.91
CA GLU A 109 -0.31 -10.42 -4.11
C GLU A 109 -0.78 -11.84 -3.78
N ALA A 110 -0.81 -12.74 -4.78
CA ALA A 110 -1.22 -14.12 -4.59
C ALA A 110 -0.32 -14.88 -3.59
N SER A 111 1.00 -14.64 -3.63
CA SER A 111 1.95 -15.25 -2.69
C SER A 111 1.71 -14.72 -1.26
N TRP A 112 1.49 -13.42 -1.10
CA TRP A 112 1.17 -12.83 0.21
C TRP A 112 -0.15 -13.33 0.78
N ARG A 113 -1.20 -13.42 -0.06
CA ARG A 113 -2.48 -13.99 0.35
C ARG A 113 -2.34 -15.44 0.79
N ALA A 114 -1.64 -16.27 0.02
CA ALA A 114 -1.43 -17.68 0.36
C ALA A 114 -0.70 -17.83 1.71
N LEU A 115 0.38 -17.06 1.95
CA LEU A 115 1.10 -17.08 3.22
C LEU A 115 0.23 -16.58 4.37
N HIS A 116 -0.47 -15.46 4.20
CA HIS A 116 -1.30 -14.89 5.27
C HIS A 116 -2.50 -15.77 5.61
N GLN A 117 -3.15 -16.38 4.62
CA GLN A 117 -4.28 -17.30 4.85
C GLN A 117 -3.85 -18.56 5.62
N THR A 118 -2.66 -19.08 5.30
CA THR A 118 -2.11 -20.29 5.91
C THR A 118 -1.56 -20.02 7.31
N HIS A 119 -0.75 -18.98 7.47
CA HIS A 119 0.04 -18.74 8.68
C HIS A 119 -0.50 -17.60 9.56
N ARG A 120 -1.61 -16.97 9.16
CA ARG A 120 -2.36 -15.96 9.93
C ARG A 120 -1.47 -14.86 10.51
N PHE A 121 -0.86 -14.08 9.63
CA PHE A 121 -0.08 -12.92 10.04
C PHE A 121 -0.89 -11.96 10.90
N GLU A 122 -0.30 -11.53 12.01
CA GLU A 122 -0.85 -10.51 12.88
C GLU A 122 -0.60 -9.12 12.31
N HIS A 123 0.57 -8.88 11.74
CA HIS A 123 0.99 -7.59 11.20
C HIS A 123 1.89 -7.73 9.96
N ILE A 124 2.20 -6.61 9.29
CA ILE A 124 2.88 -6.61 8.00
C ILE A 124 4.31 -7.19 8.00
N PHE A 125 4.88 -7.47 9.19
CA PHE A 125 6.21 -8.07 9.34
C PHE A 125 6.19 -9.48 9.92
N SER A 126 5.02 -10.06 10.22
CA SER A 126 4.95 -11.40 10.81
C SER A 126 5.59 -12.49 9.94
N TRP A 127 5.75 -12.25 8.63
CA TRP A 127 6.47 -13.14 7.72
C TRP A 127 7.94 -13.36 8.11
N LEU A 128 8.58 -12.43 8.84
CA LEU A 128 9.95 -12.58 9.33
C LEU A 128 10.11 -13.71 10.35
N ALA A 129 9.02 -14.13 10.99
CA ALA A 129 9.00 -15.23 11.96
C ALA A 129 8.74 -16.60 11.31
N LEU A 130 8.40 -16.64 10.02
CA LEU A 130 8.23 -17.90 9.31
C LEU A 130 9.55 -18.65 9.18
N THR A 131 9.48 -19.96 9.32
CA THR A 131 10.57 -20.89 9.03
C THR A 131 10.50 -21.38 7.57
N SER A 132 11.61 -21.91 7.06
CA SER A 132 11.64 -22.56 5.74
C SER A 132 10.58 -23.67 5.63
N ALA A 133 10.41 -24.48 6.68
CA ALA A 133 9.42 -25.56 6.70
C ALA A 133 7.97 -25.02 6.64
N GLN A 134 7.66 -23.94 7.36
CA GLN A 134 6.34 -23.32 7.27
C GLN A 134 6.05 -22.75 5.88
N ILE A 135 7.04 -22.12 5.22
CA ILE A 135 6.88 -21.65 3.84
C ILE A 135 6.64 -22.85 2.90
N ALA A 136 7.40 -23.94 3.04
CA ALA A 136 7.26 -25.15 2.25
C ALA A 136 5.87 -25.80 2.40
N ASN A 137 5.24 -25.70 3.58
CA ASN A 137 3.91 -26.21 3.86
C ASN A 137 2.77 -25.27 3.41
N THR A 138 3.06 -24.20 2.67
CA THR A 138 2.04 -23.29 2.15
C THR A 138 1.37 -23.89 0.91
N PRO A 139 0.04 -24.10 0.91
CA PRO A 139 -0.67 -24.64 -0.26
C PRO A 139 -0.41 -23.84 -1.54
N GLY A 140 -0.18 -24.55 -2.65
CA GLY A 140 0.11 -23.95 -3.95
C GLY A 140 1.55 -23.46 -4.13
N PHE A 141 2.44 -23.62 -3.14
CA PHE A 141 3.87 -23.35 -3.32
C PHE A 141 4.63 -24.62 -3.68
N ALA A 142 5.22 -24.65 -4.87
CA ALA A 142 6.17 -25.69 -5.25
C ALA A 142 7.49 -25.52 -4.47
N LYS A 143 8.24 -26.62 -4.28
CA LYS A 143 9.51 -26.63 -3.53
C LYS A 143 10.47 -25.50 -3.93
N GLY A 144 10.73 -25.32 -5.22
CA GLY A 144 11.63 -24.27 -5.71
C GLY A 144 11.15 -22.85 -5.40
N LYS A 145 9.83 -22.61 -5.42
CA LYS A 145 9.24 -21.32 -5.02
C LYS A 145 9.44 -21.08 -3.53
N SER A 146 9.21 -22.09 -2.69
CA SER A 146 9.39 -22.00 -1.24
C SER A 146 10.84 -21.69 -0.86
N GLU A 147 11.80 -22.36 -1.49
CA GLU A 147 13.24 -22.10 -1.30
C GLU A 147 13.64 -20.68 -1.76
N GLN A 148 13.10 -20.22 -2.90
CA GLN A 148 13.31 -18.84 -3.36
C GLN A 148 12.77 -17.82 -2.35
N ILE A 149 11.53 -17.99 -1.87
CA ILE A 149 10.91 -17.08 -0.90
C ILE A 149 11.73 -17.05 0.39
N TRP A 150 12.13 -18.21 0.89
CA TRP A 150 12.98 -18.30 2.08
C TRP A 150 14.30 -17.54 1.90
N ARG A 151 14.96 -17.67 0.74
CA ARG A 151 16.16 -16.90 0.41
C ARG A 151 15.88 -15.40 0.42
N GLN A 152 14.79 -14.96 -0.21
CA GLN A 152 14.42 -13.54 -0.25
C GLN A 152 14.16 -12.95 1.14
N PHE A 153 13.48 -13.69 2.02
CA PHE A 153 13.25 -13.24 3.40
C PHE A 153 14.56 -13.07 4.18
N ASN A 154 15.53 -13.97 3.98
CA ASN A 154 16.86 -13.85 4.59
C ASN A 154 17.68 -12.68 4.03
N LEU A 155 17.57 -12.41 2.72
CA LEU A 155 18.21 -11.24 2.11
C LEU A 155 17.59 -9.94 2.61
N ALA A 156 16.26 -9.89 2.77
CA ALA A 156 15.56 -8.72 3.28
C ALA A 156 16.05 -8.30 4.68
N ARG A 157 16.36 -9.26 5.57
CA ARG A 157 16.94 -8.99 6.90
C ARG A 157 18.24 -8.18 6.86
N ARG A 158 18.97 -8.20 5.73
CA ARG A 158 20.23 -7.48 5.53
C ARG A 158 20.05 -6.12 4.83
N GLN A 159 18.82 -5.75 4.47
CA GLN A 159 18.55 -4.47 3.82
C GLN A 159 18.84 -3.31 4.78
N PRO A 160 19.34 -2.16 4.27
CA PRO A 160 19.61 -0.99 5.08
C PRO A 160 18.33 -0.44 5.72
N PHE A 161 18.50 0.23 6.86
CA PHE A 161 17.42 0.86 7.64
C PHE A 161 16.42 1.66 6.80
N THR A 162 16.91 2.46 5.85
CA THR A 162 16.05 3.29 4.98
C THR A 162 15.03 2.47 4.17
N ARG A 163 15.38 1.24 3.78
CA ARG A 163 14.46 0.33 3.06
C ARG A 163 13.37 -0.23 3.97
N TRP A 164 13.69 -0.49 5.23
CA TRP A 164 12.71 -0.88 6.24
C TRP A 164 11.74 0.27 6.57
N ILE A 165 12.24 1.49 6.66
CA ILE A 165 11.39 2.66 6.89
C ILE A 165 10.47 2.94 5.70
N MET A 166 10.94 2.74 4.46
CA MET A 166 10.06 2.73 3.29
C MET A 166 9.01 1.62 3.34
N ALA A 167 9.39 0.42 3.75
CA ALA A 167 8.47 -0.71 3.92
C ALA A 167 7.38 -0.45 4.97
N MET A 168 7.66 0.42 5.95
CA MET A 168 6.69 0.91 6.94
C MET A 168 5.83 2.08 6.42
N ASP A 169 5.88 2.42 5.14
CA ASP A 169 5.09 3.48 4.49
C ASP A 169 5.34 4.89 5.06
N ILE A 170 6.60 5.22 5.40
CA ILE A 170 6.94 6.61 5.75
C ILE A 170 6.53 7.56 4.62
N PRO A 171 5.94 8.74 4.90
CA PRO A 171 5.47 9.65 3.86
C PRO A 171 6.59 10.51 3.23
N LEU A 172 7.75 9.90 2.97
CA LEU A 172 8.91 10.51 2.32
C LEU A 172 9.22 9.86 0.96
N THR A 173 9.88 10.61 0.09
CA THR A 173 10.43 10.04 -1.15
C THR A 173 11.76 9.35 -0.86
N GLN A 174 12.20 8.46 -1.75
CA GLN A 174 13.53 7.85 -1.65
C GLN A 174 14.64 8.91 -1.61
N ALA A 175 14.53 9.97 -2.41
CA ALA A 175 15.48 11.07 -2.41
C ALA A 175 15.54 11.80 -1.05
N ALA A 176 14.38 12.05 -0.43
CA ALA A 176 14.33 12.66 0.90
C ALA A 176 14.94 11.75 1.97
N LEU A 177 14.64 10.45 1.94
CA LEU A 177 15.24 9.49 2.88
C LEU A 177 16.76 9.40 2.73
N GLN A 178 17.29 9.40 1.51
CA GLN A 178 18.74 9.42 1.32
C GLN A 178 19.36 10.72 1.84
N ALA A 179 18.73 11.86 1.58
CA ALA A 179 19.19 13.17 2.05
C ALA A 179 19.12 13.34 3.59
N SER A 180 18.19 12.66 4.28
CA SER A 180 18.11 12.68 5.75
C SER A 180 19.37 12.15 6.42
N GLY A 181 20.08 11.22 5.76
CA GLY A 181 21.24 10.55 6.32
C GLY A 181 20.93 9.58 7.46
N ASP A 182 19.66 9.40 7.85
CA ASP A 182 19.29 8.55 8.98
C ASP A 182 19.63 7.08 8.71
N ARG A 183 20.21 6.43 9.73
CA ARG A 183 20.64 5.02 9.70
C ARG A 183 20.03 4.20 10.84
N SER A 184 19.36 4.85 11.79
CA SER A 184 18.67 4.17 12.89
C SER A 184 17.34 4.84 13.25
N TRP A 185 16.49 4.06 13.91
CA TRP A 185 15.20 4.48 14.46
C TRP A 185 15.37 5.62 15.45
N GLU A 186 16.41 5.55 16.28
CA GLU A 186 16.74 6.59 17.25
C GLU A 186 17.06 7.93 16.57
N GLN A 187 17.91 7.94 15.54
CA GLN A 187 18.23 9.15 14.77
C GLN A 187 16.97 9.76 14.15
N LEU A 188 16.11 8.93 13.58
CA LEU A 188 14.84 9.36 13.00
C LEU A 188 13.92 10.01 14.05
N LEU A 189 13.86 9.44 15.27
CA LEU A 189 13.05 9.98 16.36
C LEU A 189 13.52 11.37 16.80
N MET A 190 14.83 11.63 16.77
CA MET A 190 15.39 12.94 17.13
C MET A 190 15.10 14.05 16.10
N ARG A 191 14.62 13.70 14.89
CA ARG A 191 14.35 14.71 13.85
C ARG A 191 13.12 15.54 14.17
N THR A 192 13.28 16.85 14.04
CA THR A 192 12.18 17.82 14.17
C THR A 192 11.43 17.98 12.86
N GLU A 193 10.23 18.54 12.90
CA GLU A 193 9.48 18.89 11.69
C GLU A 193 10.28 19.83 10.78
N GLN A 194 11.00 20.80 11.36
CA GLN A 194 11.86 21.73 10.64
C GLN A 194 12.97 21.01 9.85
N HIS A 195 13.57 19.96 10.42
CA HIS A 195 14.54 19.14 9.70
C HIS A 195 13.91 18.50 8.46
N TRP A 196 12.75 17.86 8.60
CA TRP A 196 12.05 17.24 7.48
C TRP A 196 11.70 18.24 6.38
N ARG A 197 11.34 19.47 6.74
CA ARG A 197 11.01 20.55 5.78
C ARG A 197 12.16 20.96 4.87
N GLN A 198 13.41 20.71 5.28
CA GLN A 198 14.59 21.04 4.50
C GLN A 198 14.92 19.97 3.45
N LEU A 199 14.26 18.81 3.50
CA LEU A 199 14.55 17.70 2.59
C LEU A 199 13.86 17.86 1.22
N PRO A 200 14.43 17.27 0.16
CA PRO A 200 13.88 17.33 -1.18
C PRO A 200 12.39 16.98 -1.24
N SER A 201 11.61 17.83 -1.91
CA SER A 201 10.15 17.66 -2.07
C SER A 201 9.38 17.55 -0.75
N THR A 202 9.92 17.96 0.40
CA THR A 202 9.26 17.76 1.70
C THR A 202 8.78 19.10 2.26
N GLY A 203 7.65 19.59 1.76
CA GLY A 203 6.99 20.78 2.34
C GLY A 203 6.29 20.51 3.67
N GLU A 204 5.76 21.55 4.30
CA GLU A 204 5.06 21.52 5.61
C GLU A 204 4.08 20.35 5.77
N ARG A 205 3.09 20.22 4.88
CA ARG A 205 2.12 19.12 4.90
C ARG A 205 2.76 17.71 4.83
N ARG A 206 3.91 17.56 4.19
CA ARG A 206 4.61 16.26 4.14
C ARG A 206 5.39 16.04 5.43
N ALA A 207 6.08 17.08 5.93
CA ALA A 207 6.77 17.04 7.21
C ALA A 207 5.82 16.71 8.38
N GLY A 208 4.68 17.39 8.49
CA GLY A 208 3.65 17.07 9.49
C GLY A 208 3.18 15.61 9.41
N ARG A 209 2.98 15.07 8.20
CA ARG A 209 2.64 13.63 8.05
C ARG A 209 3.75 12.68 8.49
N VAL A 210 5.02 13.08 8.40
CA VAL A 210 6.13 12.28 8.95
C VAL A 210 6.04 12.25 10.47
N ILE A 211 5.70 13.38 11.10
CA ILE A 211 5.46 13.47 12.55
C ILE A 211 4.28 12.58 12.95
N ASP A 212 3.13 12.69 12.28
CA ASP A 212 1.97 11.83 12.53
C ASP A 212 2.29 10.34 12.37
N TRP A 213 3.03 9.99 11.32
CA TRP A 213 3.46 8.62 11.05
C TRP A 213 4.40 8.11 12.14
N ARG A 214 5.40 8.91 12.54
CA ARG A 214 6.37 8.58 13.59
C ARG A 214 5.66 8.37 14.93
N ASP A 215 4.67 9.22 15.22
CA ASP A 215 3.99 9.23 16.50
C ASP A 215 2.86 8.20 16.60
N ASN A 216 2.48 7.59 15.47
CA ASN A 216 1.47 6.56 15.39
C ASN A 216 1.79 5.32 16.27
N PRO A 217 0.84 4.86 17.12
CA PRO A 217 1.07 3.72 18.01
C PRO A 217 1.39 2.40 17.30
N GLN A 218 0.79 2.13 16.14
CA GLN A 218 1.06 0.91 15.37
C GLN A 218 2.47 0.94 14.77
N ILE A 219 2.92 2.09 14.27
CA ILE A 219 4.30 2.27 13.78
C ILE A 219 5.31 2.04 14.90
N LYS A 220 5.07 2.62 16.09
CA LYS A 220 5.90 2.39 17.29
C LYS A 220 5.89 0.93 17.76
N ALA A 221 4.78 0.20 17.59
CA ALA A 221 4.72 -1.22 17.92
C ALA A 221 5.53 -2.06 16.93
N LEU A 222 5.40 -1.78 15.62
CA LEU A 222 6.19 -2.44 14.59
C LEU A 222 7.69 -2.19 14.74
N SER A 223 8.11 -0.97 15.06
CA SER A 223 9.54 -0.67 15.26
C SER A 223 10.14 -1.45 16.42
N ARG A 224 9.42 -1.54 17.56
CA ARG A 224 9.80 -2.38 18.70
C ARG A 224 9.87 -3.86 18.32
N TRP A 225 8.92 -4.35 17.54
CA TRP A 225 8.91 -5.74 17.07
C TRP A 225 10.11 -6.02 16.15
N LEU A 226 10.41 -5.13 15.20
CA LEU A 226 11.59 -5.25 14.33
C LEU A 226 12.90 -5.24 15.13
N ALA A 227 12.99 -4.42 16.19
CA ALA A 227 14.12 -4.42 17.12
C ALA A 227 14.30 -5.79 17.79
N ALA A 228 13.20 -6.39 18.30
CA ALA A 228 13.23 -7.74 18.89
C ALA A 228 13.61 -8.84 17.88
N GLN A 229 13.35 -8.62 16.58
CA GLN A 229 13.80 -9.51 15.50
C GLN A 229 15.25 -9.24 15.04
N HIS A 230 15.98 -8.35 15.72
CA HIS A 230 17.35 -7.97 15.42
C HIS A 230 17.54 -7.38 14.01
N ILE A 231 16.53 -6.64 13.53
CA ILE A 231 16.64 -5.94 12.26
C ILE A 231 17.57 -4.72 12.42
N PRO A 232 18.61 -4.57 11.58
CA PRO A 232 19.56 -3.47 11.69
C PRO A 232 18.88 -2.09 11.68
N GLY A 233 19.32 -1.22 12.59
CA GLY A 233 18.82 0.14 12.73
C GLY A 233 17.57 0.29 13.60
N PHE A 234 16.96 -0.78 14.12
CA PHE A 234 15.82 -0.68 15.05
C PHE A 234 16.17 -0.98 16.52
N GLY A 235 17.23 -1.77 16.76
CA GLY A 235 17.79 -1.96 18.10
C GLY A 235 18.81 -0.88 18.46
N SER A 236 19.04 -0.71 19.77
CA SER A 236 20.17 0.04 20.34
C SER A 236 21.49 -0.71 20.17
#